data_AF-A0A6B2SN19-F1
#
_entry.id   AF-A0A6B2SN19-F1
#
_cell.length_a   1.000
_cell.length_b   1.000
_cell.length_c   1.000
_cell.angle_alpha   90.00
_cell.angle_beta   90.00
_cell.angle_gamma   90.00
#
_symmetry.space_group_name_H-M   'P 1'
#
loop_
_entity.id
_entity.type
_entity.pdbx_description
1 polymer ?
#
loop_
_entity_poly.entity_id
_entity_poly.type
_entity_poly.pdbx_seq_one_letter_code
_entity_poly.pdbx_strand_id
1 'polypeptide(L)' 'MTDVGFHARRYGPPPREGRPAHVLVHGLGLSGRYFVPLARRLAAGGASVVVPDLPGNGRSRSV' A
#
# COMPACT_ATOMS: atom_id res chain seq x y z
N MET A 1 0.90 18.84 11.94
CA MET A 1 1.01 17.45 11.45
C MET A 1 1.50 17.55 10.02
N THR A 2 2.82 17.51 9.83
CA THR A 2 3.44 17.64 8.51
C THR A 2 2.91 16.53 7.62
N ASP A 3 2.31 16.89 6.49
CA ASP A 3 2.00 15.95 5.43
C ASP A 3 3.35 15.43 4.91
N VAL A 4 3.75 14.23 5.35
CA VAL A 4 5.09 13.64 5.09
C VAL A 4 5.25 13.25 3.60
N GLY A 5 4.37 13.72 2.71
CA GLY A 5 4.39 13.36 1.29
C GLY A 5 4.37 11.85 1.07
N PHE A 6 3.70 11.10 1.95
CA PHE A 6 3.66 9.64 1.92
C PHE A 6 2.49 9.17 1.04
N HIS A 7 2.79 8.47 -0.05
CA HIS A 7 1.77 7.96 -0.95
C HIS A 7 1.47 6.49 -0.67
N ALA A 8 0.18 6.16 -0.47
CA ALA A 8 -0.28 4.79 -0.37
C ALA A 8 -1.54 4.54 -1.21
N ARG A 9 -1.60 3.38 -1.84
CA ARG A 9 -2.80 2.86 -2.51
C ARG A 9 -3.53 1.92 -1.55
N ARG A 10 -4.86 1.95 -1.59
CA ARG A 10 -5.71 1.08 -0.76
C ARG A 10 -6.66 0.29 -1.64
N TYR A 11 -6.87 -0.98 -1.31
CA TYR A 11 -7.78 -1.88 -2.01
C TYR A 11 -8.59 -2.70 -1.01
N GLY A 12 -9.82 -3.05 -1.41
CA GLY A 12 -10.72 -3.86 -0.61
C GLY A 12 -11.51 -3.05 0.43
N PRO A 13 -12.24 -3.74 1.33
CA PRO A 13 -13.00 -3.09 2.38
C PRO A 13 -12.07 -2.36 3.37
N PRO A 14 -12.60 -1.40 4.16
CA PRO A 14 -11.82 -0.80 5.24
C PRO A 14 -11.37 -1.87 6.26
N PRO A 15 -10.21 -1.68 6.92
CA PRO A 15 -9.78 -2.54 8.02
C PRO A 15 -10.86 -2.68 9.09
N ARG A 16 -10.97 -3.86 9.69
CA ARG A 16 -11.91 -4.17 10.77
C ARG A 16 -11.21 -4.96 11.86
N GLU A 17 -11.61 -4.79 13.11
CA GLU A 17 -11.11 -5.61 14.22
C GLU A 17 -11.30 -7.10 13.94
N GLY A 18 -10.35 -7.92 14.40
CA GLY A 18 -10.35 -9.37 14.20
C GLY A 18 -10.05 -9.83 12.76
N ARG A 19 -9.77 -8.92 11.81
CA ARG A 19 -9.28 -9.27 10.47
C ARG A 19 -7.97 -8.55 10.15
N PRO A 20 -6.94 -9.28 9.67
CA PRO A 20 -5.67 -8.67 9.33
C PRO A 20 -5.81 -7.74 8.12
N ALA A 21 -5.06 -6.63 8.16
CA ALA A 21 -4.77 -5.84 6.97
C ALA A 21 -3.43 -6.32 6.38
N HIS A 22 -3.34 -6.38 5.06
CA HIS A 22 -2.12 -6.76 4.36
C HIS A 22 -1.39 -5.50 3.89
N VAL A 23 -0.10 -5.38 4.21
CA VAL A 23 0.75 -4.29 3.74
C VAL A 23 1.76 -4.87 2.74
N LEU A 24 1.71 -4.43 1.48
CA LEU A 24 2.60 -4.91 0.43
C LEU A 24 3.73 -3.90 0.22
N VAL A 25 4.91 -4.20 0.74
CA VAL A 25 6.08 -3.33 0.73
C VAL A 25 7.05 -3.76 -0.36
N HIS A 26 7.52 -2.80 -1.17
CA HIS A 26 8.46 -3.06 -2.25
C HIS A 26 9.91 -2.98 -1.76
N GLY A 27 10.84 -3.55 -2.55
CA GLY A 27 12.28 -3.45 -2.32
C GLY A 27 12.88 -2.13 -2.83
N LEU A 28 14.20 -2.01 -2.75
CA LEU A 28 14.95 -0.81 -3.16
C LEU A 28 14.76 -0.46 -4.64
N GLY A 29 14.57 0.83 -4.95
CA GLY A 29 14.46 1.35 -6.32
C GLY A 29 13.15 1.00 -7.04
N LEU A 30 12.17 0.42 -6.35
CA LEU A 30 10.89 0.00 -6.91
C LEU A 30 9.75 0.94 -6.50
N SER A 31 8.53 0.63 -6.96
CA SER A 31 7.30 1.29 -6.53
C SER A 31 6.25 0.26 -6.15
N GLY A 32 5.35 0.64 -5.25
CA GLY A 32 4.16 -0.13 -4.89
C GLY A 32 3.25 -0.44 -6.09
N ARG A 33 3.39 0.24 -7.24
CA ARG A 33 2.65 -0.10 -8.48
C ARG A 33 2.81 -1.55 -8.91
N TYR A 34 3.93 -2.18 -8.59
CA TYR A 34 4.22 -3.57 -8.97
C TYR A 34 3.28 -4.55 -8.27
N PHE A 35 2.77 -4.19 -7.09
CA PHE A 35 1.81 -5.01 -6.35
C PHE A 35 0.36 -4.80 -6.75
N VAL A 36 0.04 -3.90 -7.68
CA VAL A 36 -1.37 -3.60 -8.04
C VAL A 36 -2.16 -4.86 -8.46
N PRO A 37 -1.63 -5.76 -9.30
CA PRO A 37 -2.35 -6.99 -9.66
C PRO A 37 -2.62 -7.89 -8.44
N LEU A 38 -1.61 -8.10 -7.58
CA LEU A 38 -1.75 -8.89 -6.36
C LEU A 38 -2.73 -8.27 -5.36
N ALA A 39 -2.63 -6.97 -5.13
CA ALA A 39 -3.49 -6.23 -4.23
C ALA A 39 -4.96 -6.31 -4.65
N ARG A 40 -5.24 -6.19 -5.95
CA ARG A 40 -6.60 -6.36 -6.50
C ARG A 40 -7.12 -7.79 -6.29
N ARG A 41 -6.28 -8.80 -6.48
CA ARG A 41 -6.67 -10.21 -6.29
C ARG A 41 -6.96 -10.54 -4.83
N LEU A 42 -6.16 -10.03 -3.90
CA LEU A 42 -6.41 -10.15 -2.46
C LEU A 42 -7.69 -9.41 -2.05
N ALA A 43 -7.89 -8.19 -2.56
CA ALA A 43 -9.08 -7.40 -2.30
C ALA A 43 -10.36 -8.06 -2.82
N ALA A 44 -10.30 -8.73 -3.97
CA ALA A 44 -11.42 -9.53 -4.49
C ALA A 44 -11.80 -10.69 -3.56
N GLY A 45 -10.85 -11.20 -2.77
CA GLY A 45 -11.09 -12.16 -1.69
C GLY A 45 -11.57 -11.54 -0.37
N GLY A 46 -11.84 -10.23 -0.33
CA GLY A 46 -12.31 -9.52 0.86
C GLY A 46 -11.21 -9.03 1.81
N ALA A 47 -9.94 -9.10 1.41
CA ALA A 47 -8.83 -8.60 2.21
C ALA A 47 -8.73 -7.06 2.13
N SER A 48 -8.40 -6.42 3.26
CA SER A 48 -8.00 -5.00 3.29
C SER A 48 -6.51 -4.92 2.96
N VAL A 49 -6.14 -4.21 1.88
CA VAL A 49 -4.76 -4.13 1.40
C VAL A 49 -4.28 -2.69 1.30
N VAL A 50 -3.10 -2.42 1.83
CA VAL A 50 -2.39 -1.14 1.74
C VAL A 50 -1.08 -1.35 0.99
N VAL A 51 -0.81 -0.50 0.01
CA VAL A 51 0.40 -0.57 -0.83
C VAL A 51 1.10 0.79 -0.82
N PRO A 52 2.04 1.01 0.12
CA PRO A 52 2.80 2.25 0.21
C PRO A 52 3.89 2.31 -0.87
N ASP A 53 4.20 3.52 -1.33
CA ASP A 53 5.51 3.82 -1.91
C ASP A 53 6.43 4.26 -0.73
N LEU A 54 7.59 3.61 -0.56
CA LEU A 54 8.56 3.97 0.48
C LEU A 54 9.14 5.37 0.21
N PRO A 55 9.69 6.08 1.23
CA PRO A 55 10.26 7.41 1.04
C PRO A 55 11.26 7.48 -0.12
N GLY A 56 11.19 8.55 -0.91
CA GLY A 56 12.00 8.75 -2.11
C GLY A 56 11.68 7.83 -3.30
N ASN A 57 10.66 6.97 -3.19
CA ASN A 57 10.26 6.06 -4.25
C ASN A 57 8.84 6.37 -4.75
N GLY A 58 8.56 6.03 -6.01
CA GLY A 58 7.24 6.17 -6.60
C GLY A 58 6.70 7.60 -6.53
N ARG A 59 5.62 7.79 -5.75
CA ARG A 59 5.01 9.11 -5.51
C ARG A 59 5.29 9.67 -4.12
N SER A 60 6.03 8.94 -3.29
CA SER A 60 6.39 9.41 -1.96
C SER A 60 7.57 10.37 -2.04
N ARG A 61 7.52 11.47 -1.29
CA ARG A 61 8.64 12.41 -1.17
C ARG A 61 9.81 11.72 -0.45
N SER A 62 11.02 12.17 -0.75
CA SER A 62 12.17 11.91 0.12
C SER A 62 12.01 12.72 1.40
N VAL A 63 12.32 12.10 2.53
CA VAL A 63 12.37 12.74 3.86
C VAL A 63 13.78 13.18 4.18
#